data_AF-Q5C0C3-F1
#
_entry.id   AF-Q5C0C3-F1
#
_cell.length_a   1.000
_cell.length_b   1.000
_cell.length_c   1.000
_cell.angle_alpha   90.00
_cell.angle_beta   90.00
_cell.angle_gamma   90.00
#
_symmetry.space_group_name_H-M   'P 1'
#
loop_
_entity.id
_entity.type
_entity.pdbx_description
1 polymer ?
#
loop_
_entity_poly.entity_id
_entity_poly.type
_entity_poly.pdbx_seq_one_letter_code
_entity_poly.pdbx_strand_id
1 'polypeptide(L)'
;ETSIKIFNEFAQESYWPVLTHTLAVVIVGGCIFGGIKWIEKANMLLVPMLLGILIFTFGWSLTRKYSEVGIAFLFTPNWGSMFTPTLWVAAASQNAFDTGAAMALFISYSSYFNRKNGAVRLGTMIPLCNNMVSLFCALTIFSTVFSTL
;
A
#
# COMPACT_ATOMS: atom_id res chain seq x y z
N GLU A 1 24.85 12.15 -3.76
CA GLU A 1 24.85 13.43 -4.49
C GLU A 1 24.15 13.33 -5.85
N THR A 2 24.54 12.40 -6.71
CA THR A 2 23.92 12.19 -8.04
C THR A 2 22.42 11.86 -7.99
N SER A 3 21.96 10.98 -7.10
CA SER A 3 20.54 10.60 -7.01
C SER A 3 19.64 11.76 -6.58
N ILE A 4 20.13 12.62 -5.68
CA ILE A 4 19.40 13.81 -5.22
C ILE A 4 19.28 14.82 -6.36
N LYS A 5 20.35 15.00 -7.15
CA LYS A 5 20.33 15.87 -8.32
C LYS A 5 19.31 15.39 -9.36
N ILE A 6 19.32 14.10 -9.71
CA ILE A 6 18.35 13.50 -10.64
C ILE A 6 16.90 13.69 -10.14
N PHE A 7 16.67 13.46 -8.83
CA PHE A 7 15.35 13.63 -8.23
C PHE A 7 14.88 15.10 -8.31
N ASN A 8 15.75 16.05 -7.95
CA ASN A 8 15.39 17.48 -7.97
C ASN A 8 15.14 17.99 -9.39
N GLU A 9 15.95 17.57 -10.36
CA GLU A 9 15.76 17.92 -11.77
C GLU A 9 14.40 17.41 -12.29
N PHE A 10 14.03 16.18 -11.92
CA PHE A 10 12.72 15.63 -12.27
C PHE A 10 11.55 16.30 -11.51
N ALA A 11 11.70 16.52 -10.21
CA ALA A 11 10.61 16.93 -9.33
C ALA A 11 10.34 18.43 -9.30
N GLN A 12 11.39 19.26 -9.41
CA GLN A 12 11.30 20.71 -9.25
C GLN A 12 11.56 21.48 -10.54
N GLU A 13 12.48 21.00 -11.37
CA GLU A 13 12.92 21.73 -12.57
C GLU A 13 12.20 21.26 -13.85
N SER A 14 11.24 20.36 -13.73
CA SER A 14 10.56 19.73 -14.85
C SER A 14 9.04 19.69 -14.67
N TYR A 15 8.32 19.77 -15.78
CA TYR A 15 6.86 19.60 -15.85
C TYR A 15 6.40 18.13 -15.89
N TRP A 16 7.33 17.18 -15.90
CA TRP A 16 7.03 15.75 -15.92
C TRP A 16 6.07 15.30 -14.80
N PRO A 17 6.24 15.71 -13.53
CA PRO A 17 5.32 15.32 -12.46
C PRO A 17 3.89 15.83 -12.69
N VAL A 18 3.75 17.06 -13.22
CA VAL A 18 2.45 17.65 -13.52
C VAL A 18 1.76 16.89 -14.66
N LEU A 19 2.50 16.55 -15.71
CA LEU A 19 1.99 15.78 -16.84
C LEU A 19 1.52 14.39 -16.40
N THR A 20 2.35 13.64 -15.69
CA THR A 20 1.99 12.27 -15.25
C THR A 20 0.84 12.27 -14.25
N HIS A 21 0.80 13.26 -13.34
CA HIS A 21 -0.33 13.43 -12.43
C HIS A 21 -1.61 13.76 -13.18
N THR A 22 -1.57 14.70 -14.12
CA THR A 22 -2.74 15.08 -14.93
C THR A 22 -3.26 13.89 -15.73
N LEU A 23 -2.37 13.12 -16.36
CA LEU A 23 -2.74 11.89 -17.07
C LEU A 23 -3.39 10.87 -16.12
N ALA A 24 -2.83 10.66 -14.93
CA ALA A 24 -3.41 9.76 -13.94
C ALA A 24 -4.83 10.18 -13.54
N VAL A 25 -5.04 11.48 -13.26
CA VAL A 25 -6.36 12.03 -12.92
C VAL A 25 -7.35 11.86 -14.07
N VAL A 26 -6.93 12.12 -15.32
CA VAL A 26 -7.79 11.95 -16.50
C VAL A 26 -8.18 10.49 -16.70
N ILE A 27 -7.25 9.56 -16.55
CA ILE A 27 -7.52 8.11 -16.66
C ILE A 27 -8.51 7.66 -15.59
N VAL A 28 -8.27 8.05 -14.32
CA VAL A 28 -9.16 7.72 -13.19
C VAL A 28 -10.53 8.34 -13.41
N GLY A 29 -10.59 9.61 -13.83
CA GLY A 29 -11.84 10.29 -14.19
C GLY A 29 -12.62 9.53 -15.27
N GLY A 30 -11.94 9.09 -16.33
CA GLY A 30 -12.52 8.26 -17.39
C GLY A 30 -13.11 6.94 -16.87
N CYS A 31 -12.41 6.26 -15.97
CA CYS A 31 -12.93 5.05 -15.31
C CYS A 31 -14.18 5.33 -14.47
N ILE A 32 -14.21 6.47 -13.76
CA ILE A 32 -15.37 6.89 -12.96
C ILE A 32 -16.58 7.21 -13.84
N PHE A 33 -16.40 7.85 -15.00
CA PHE A 33 -17.49 8.10 -15.97
C PHE A 33 -18.19 6.81 -16.41
N GLY A 34 -17.44 5.71 -16.56
CA GLY A 34 -17.99 4.39 -16.87
C GLY A 34 -18.65 3.66 -15.69
N GLY A 35 -18.64 4.29 -14.50
CA GLY A 35 -19.23 3.76 -13.27
C GLY A 35 -18.59 2.44 -12.80
N ILE A 36 -19.33 1.70 -11.98
CA ILE A 36 -18.80 0.50 -11.31
C ILE A 36 -18.30 -0.58 -12.28
N LYS A 37 -18.91 -0.71 -13.46
CA LYS A 37 -18.50 -1.71 -14.47
C LYS A 37 -17.10 -1.49 -15.01
N TRP A 38 -16.69 -0.23 -15.17
CA TRP A 38 -15.35 0.12 -15.67
C TRP A 38 -14.33 0.03 -14.55
N ILE A 39 -14.69 0.50 -13.36
CA ILE A 39 -13.88 0.38 -12.15
C ILE A 39 -13.58 -1.09 -11.85
N GLU A 40 -14.57 -1.97 -11.93
CA GLU A 40 -14.40 -3.40 -11.69
C GLU A 40 -13.45 -4.03 -12.72
N LYS A 41 -13.61 -3.75 -14.02
CA LYS A 41 -12.70 -4.24 -15.05
C LYS A 41 -11.27 -3.76 -14.86
N ALA A 42 -11.09 -2.48 -14.50
CA ALA A 42 -9.77 -1.94 -14.21
C ALA A 42 -9.14 -2.66 -13.01
N ASN A 43 -9.90 -2.82 -11.92
CA ASN A 43 -9.41 -3.47 -10.70
C ASN A 43 -9.13 -4.97 -10.89
N MET A 44 -9.89 -5.67 -11.75
CA MET A 44 -9.61 -7.06 -12.11
C MET A 44 -8.24 -7.25 -12.77
N LEU A 45 -7.67 -6.21 -13.37
CA LEU A 45 -6.32 -6.23 -13.92
C LEU A 45 -5.30 -5.64 -12.93
N LEU A 46 -5.57 -4.45 -12.40
CA LEU A 46 -4.63 -3.67 -11.59
C LEU A 46 -4.32 -4.34 -10.24
N VAL A 47 -5.34 -4.90 -9.56
CA VAL A 47 -5.13 -5.51 -8.24
C VAL A 47 -4.28 -6.78 -8.33
N PRO A 48 -4.56 -7.75 -9.22
CA PRO A 48 -3.69 -8.91 -9.39
C PRO A 48 -2.30 -8.54 -9.90
N MET A 49 -2.19 -7.54 -10.79
CA MET A 49 -0.90 -7.06 -11.28
C MET A 49 -0.06 -6.48 -10.13
N LEU A 50 -0.65 -5.63 -9.28
CA LEU A 50 0.02 -5.06 -8.11
C LEU A 50 0.50 -6.16 -7.16
N LEU A 51 -0.36 -7.15 -6.88
CA LEU A 51 0.01 -8.28 -6.03
C LEU A 51 1.15 -9.10 -6.65
N GLY A 52 1.13 -9.31 -7.97
CA GLY A 52 2.20 -10.00 -8.70
C GLY A 52 3.54 -9.26 -8.61
N ILE A 53 3.53 -7.94 -8.82
CA ILE A 53 4.72 -7.09 -8.65
C ILE A 53 5.22 -7.20 -7.21
N LEU A 54 4.33 -7.11 -6.23
CA LEU A 54 4.69 -7.14 -4.81
C LEU A 54 5.35 -8.48 -4.42
N ILE A 55 4.77 -9.61 -4.81
CA ILE A 55 5.34 -10.94 -4.55
C ILE A 55 6.70 -11.10 -5.24
N PHE A 56 6.81 -10.63 -6.48
CA PHE A 56 8.07 -10.64 -7.21
C PHE A 56 9.14 -9.80 -6.50
N THR A 57 8.82 -8.56 -6.13
CA THR A 57 9.75 -7.66 -5.44
C THR A 57 10.12 -8.17 -4.06
N PHE A 58 9.18 -8.81 -3.35
CA PHE A 58 9.44 -9.45 -2.07
C PHE A 58 10.48 -10.56 -2.24
N GLY A 59 10.25 -11.52 -3.14
CA GLY A 59 11.23 -12.58 -3.42
C GLY A 59 12.59 -12.04 -3.87
N TRP A 60 12.59 -11.02 -4.73
CA TRP A 60 13.80 -10.33 -5.17
C TRP A 60 14.55 -9.64 -4.02
N SER A 61 13.83 -9.01 -3.08
CA SER A 61 14.42 -8.30 -1.94
C SER A 61 15.15 -9.24 -0.98
N LEU A 62 14.67 -10.48 -0.82
CA LEU A 62 15.31 -11.50 0.03
C LEU A 62 16.62 -12.01 -0.55
N THR A 63 16.87 -11.83 -1.85
CA THR A 63 18.15 -12.20 -2.48
C THR A 63 19.21 -11.11 -2.33
N ARG A 64 18.85 -9.95 -1.77
CA ARG A 64 19.80 -8.84 -1.55
C ARG A 64 20.71 -9.15 -0.38
N LYS A 65 21.95 -8.67 -0.46
CA LYS A 65 22.95 -8.75 0.61
C LYS A 65 22.41 -8.03 1.85
N TYR A 66 22.63 -8.57 3.04
CA TYR A 66 22.17 -8.02 4.32
C TYR A 66 20.64 -7.95 4.49
N SER A 67 19.87 -8.66 3.66
CA SER A 67 18.41 -8.73 3.81
C SER A 67 18.01 -9.35 5.16
N GLU A 68 18.79 -10.33 5.65
CA GLU A 68 18.62 -10.97 6.95
C GLU A 68 18.73 -9.98 8.11
N VAL A 69 19.60 -8.97 7.99
CA VAL A 69 19.78 -7.91 9.00
C VAL A 69 18.55 -7.00 9.03
N GLY A 70 18.03 -6.62 7.85
CA GLY A 70 16.80 -5.83 7.75
C GLY A 70 15.59 -6.54 8.35
N ILE A 71 15.46 -7.85 8.11
CA ILE A 71 14.39 -8.66 8.70
C ILE A 71 14.55 -8.76 10.22
N ALA A 72 15.76 -9.01 10.72
CA ALA A 72 16.04 -9.05 12.15
C ALA A 72 15.72 -7.71 12.82
N PHE A 73 16.05 -6.59 12.18
CA PHE A 73 15.71 -5.25 12.66
C PHE A 73 14.19 -5.06 12.79
N LEU A 74 13.41 -5.44 11.76
CA LEU A 74 11.95 -5.31 11.77
C LEU A 74 11.30 -6.11 12.93
N PHE A 75 11.81 -7.30 13.22
CA PHE A 75 11.26 -8.18 14.26
C PHE A 75 11.96 -8.06 15.62
N THR A 76 12.80 -7.04 15.83
CA THR A 76 13.40 -6.75 17.13
C THR A 76 12.56 -5.67 17.83
N PRO A 77 11.60 -6.04 18.70
CA PRO A 77 10.75 -5.06 19.36
C PRO A 77 11.54 -4.23 20.38
N ASN A 78 11.27 -2.92 20.42
CA ASN A 78 11.65 -2.08 21.55
C ASN A 78 10.50 -2.03 22.56
N TRP A 79 10.59 -2.85 23.61
CA TRP A 79 9.57 -2.94 24.66
C TRP A 79 9.36 -1.65 25.44
N GLY A 80 10.38 -0.80 25.54
CA GLY A 80 10.26 0.52 26.17
C GLY A 80 9.25 1.43 25.47
N SER A 81 9.11 1.28 24.14
CA SER A 81 8.18 2.07 23.33
C SER A 81 6.71 1.83 23.69
N MET A 82 6.37 0.66 24.25
CA MET A 82 4.99 0.31 24.64
C MET A 82 4.43 1.22 25.74
N PHE A 83 5.31 1.84 26.55
CA PHE A 83 4.93 2.79 27.59
C PHE A 83 4.67 4.20 27.06
N THR A 84 4.98 4.46 25.80
CA THR A 84 4.80 5.77 25.18
C THR A 84 3.38 5.88 24.58
N PRO A 85 2.50 6.76 25.07
CA PRO A 85 1.12 6.85 24.57
C PRO A 85 1.02 7.20 23.09
N THR A 86 1.98 7.98 22.57
CA THR A 86 2.03 8.36 21.15
C THR A 86 2.16 7.16 20.22
N LEU A 87 2.78 6.05 20.67
CA LEU A 87 2.85 4.80 19.90
C LEU A 87 1.45 4.24 19.62
N TRP A 88 0.59 4.21 20.65
CA TRP A 88 -0.77 3.68 20.54
C TRP A 88 -1.66 4.56 19.67
N VAL A 89 -1.51 5.88 19.80
CA VAL A 89 -2.20 6.84 18.92
C VAL A 89 -1.76 6.62 17.47
N ALA A 90 -0.46 6.54 17.20
CA ALA A 90 0.06 6.30 15.86
C ALA A 90 -0.43 4.96 15.27
N ALA A 91 -0.40 3.88 16.05
CA ALA A 91 -0.88 2.57 15.63
C ALA A 91 -2.38 2.55 15.32
N ALA A 92 -3.20 3.16 16.19
CA ALA A 92 -4.65 3.27 15.98
C ALA A 92 -4.98 4.14 14.76
N SER A 93 -4.30 5.28 14.59
CA SER A 93 -4.44 6.13 13.42
C SER A 93 -4.04 5.40 12.14
N GLN A 94 -2.91 4.70 12.14
CA GLN A 94 -2.47 3.92 10.99
C GLN A 94 -3.51 2.87 10.60
N ASN A 95 -4.04 2.10 11.56
CA ASN A 95 -5.07 1.09 11.28
C ASN A 95 -6.38 1.70 10.73
N ALA A 96 -6.77 2.88 11.22
CA ALA A 96 -7.94 3.59 10.72
C ALA A 96 -7.75 4.08 9.27
N PHE A 97 -6.57 4.64 8.93
CA PHE A 97 -6.27 5.08 7.57
C PHE A 97 -6.06 3.90 6.60
N ASP A 98 -5.40 2.85 7.06
CA ASP A 98 -5.10 1.63 6.29
C ASP A 98 -6.40 0.91 5.84
N THR A 99 -7.42 0.91 6.69
CA THR A 99 -8.75 0.39 6.36
C THR A 99 -9.69 1.42 5.75
N GLY A 100 -9.28 2.68 5.59
CA GLY A 100 -10.15 3.74 5.06
C GLY A 100 -11.39 4.02 5.93
N ALA A 101 -11.26 3.87 7.26
CA ALA A 101 -12.33 4.14 8.19
C ALA A 101 -12.85 5.59 8.04
N ALA A 102 -14.18 5.76 8.14
CA ALA A 102 -14.89 7.03 7.95
C ALA A 102 -14.85 7.66 6.53
N MET A 103 -14.28 6.99 5.52
CA MET A 103 -14.26 7.50 4.12
C MET A 103 -15.49 7.10 3.28
N ALA A 104 -16.48 6.43 3.88
CA ALA A 104 -17.69 5.89 3.21
C ALA A 104 -17.46 4.90 2.05
N LEU A 105 -16.21 4.53 1.74
CA LEU A 105 -15.85 3.61 0.65
C LEU A 105 -16.61 2.28 0.73
N PHE A 106 -16.57 1.61 1.89
CA PHE A 106 -17.26 0.34 2.07
C PHE A 106 -18.78 0.47 2.08
N ILE A 107 -19.33 1.63 2.47
CA ILE A 107 -20.78 1.87 2.43
C ILE A 107 -21.24 1.90 0.97
N SER A 108 -20.52 2.62 0.10
CA SER A 108 -20.79 2.64 -1.33
C SER A 108 -20.73 1.23 -1.95
N TYR A 109 -19.71 0.43 -1.62
CA TYR A 109 -19.62 -0.95 -2.10
C TYR A 109 -20.71 -1.87 -1.52
N SER A 110 -21.10 -1.68 -0.27
CA SER A 110 -22.12 -2.50 0.39
C SER A 110 -23.50 -2.36 -0.27
N SER A 111 -23.79 -1.23 -0.92
CA SER A 111 -25.03 -1.03 -1.68
C SER A 111 -25.20 -2.01 -2.84
N TYR A 112 -24.10 -2.62 -3.30
CA TYR A 112 -24.08 -3.62 -4.36
C TYR A 112 -24.00 -5.06 -3.83
N PHE A 113 -24.03 -5.27 -2.51
CA PHE A 113 -23.93 -6.61 -1.91
C PHE A 113 -25.28 -7.31 -1.90
N ASN A 114 -25.28 -8.60 -2.27
CA ASN A 114 -26.44 -9.47 -2.10
C ASN A 114 -26.38 -10.21 -0.77
N ARG A 115 -27.51 -10.76 -0.29
CA ARG A 115 -27.60 -11.56 0.95
C ARG A 115 -26.64 -12.77 1.03
N LYS A 116 -26.12 -13.22 -0.12
CA LYS A 116 -25.11 -14.28 -0.23
C LYS A 116 -23.70 -13.80 0.17
N ASN A 117 -23.45 -12.48 0.12
CA ASN A 117 -22.20 -11.87 0.54
C ASN A 117 -22.24 -11.71 2.06
N GLY A 118 -21.61 -12.63 2.79
CA GLY A 118 -21.56 -12.56 4.24
C GLY A 118 -20.77 -11.34 4.70
N ALA A 119 -21.45 -10.28 5.14
CA ALA A 119 -20.83 -9.02 5.57
C ALA A 119 -19.79 -9.25 6.68
N VAL A 120 -20.10 -10.12 7.66
CA VAL A 120 -19.15 -10.50 8.72
C VAL A 120 -17.90 -11.17 8.16
N ARG A 121 -18.08 -12.12 7.22
CA ARG A 121 -16.96 -12.84 6.59
C ARG A 121 -16.06 -11.89 5.80
N LEU A 122 -16.64 -10.99 5.01
CA LEU A 122 -15.86 -10.02 4.23
C LEU A 122 -15.21 -8.97 5.13
N GLY A 123 -15.92 -8.51 6.16
CA GLY A 123 -15.42 -7.54 7.14
C GLY A 123 -14.25 -8.05 7.98
N THR A 124 -14.09 -9.36 8.14
CA THR A 124 -12.90 -9.95 8.77
C THR A 124 -11.82 -10.32 7.77
N MET A 125 -12.19 -10.91 6.63
CA MET A 125 -11.23 -11.40 5.64
C MET A 125 -10.45 -10.27 4.96
N ILE A 126 -11.12 -9.17 4.59
CA ILE A 126 -10.49 -8.07 3.85
C ILE A 126 -9.37 -7.40 4.68
N PRO A 127 -9.60 -6.96 5.94
CA PRO A 127 -8.53 -6.37 6.75
C PRO A 127 -7.39 -7.34 7.08
N LEU A 128 -7.70 -8.64 7.25
CA LEU A 128 -6.67 -9.66 7.47
C LEU A 128 -5.74 -9.77 6.25
N CYS A 129 -6.31 -9.86 5.04
CA CYS A 129 -5.52 -9.86 3.82
C CYS A 129 -4.71 -8.55 3.66
N ASN A 130 -5.30 -7.40 4.01
CA ASN A 130 -4.61 -6.12 3.98
C ASN A 130 -3.36 -6.12 4.88
N ASN A 131 -3.50 -6.56 6.13
CA ASN A 131 -2.38 -6.65 7.06
C ASN A 131 -1.27 -7.60 6.59
N MET A 132 -1.62 -8.71 5.92
CA MET A 132 -0.63 -9.60 5.31
C MET A 132 0.17 -8.91 4.21
N VAL A 133 -0.52 -8.15 3.34
CA VAL A 133 0.14 -7.36 2.28
C VAL A 133 1.03 -6.28 2.90
N SER A 134 0.56 -5.58 3.94
CA SER A 134 1.35 -4.59 4.67
C SER A 134 2.62 -5.20 5.28
N LEU A 135 2.54 -6.42 5.81
CA LEU A 135 3.71 -7.14 6.33
C LEU A 135 4.71 -7.50 5.21
N PHE A 136 4.24 -7.97 4.05
CA PHE A 136 5.12 -8.22 2.89
C PHE A 136 5.80 -6.94 2.40
N CYS A 137 5.07 -5.82 2.35
CA CYS A 137 5.64 -4.51 2.03
C CYS A 137 6.75 -4.13 3.02
N ALA A 138 6.49 -4.26 4.33
CA ALA A 138 7.48 -3.96 5.36
C ALA A 138 8.75 -4.81 5.19
N LEU A 139 8.61 -6.12 5.03
CA LEU A 139 9.75 -7.02 4.80
C LEU A 139 10.55 -6.64 3.54
N THR A 140 9.86 -6.31 2.45
CA THR A 140 10.50 -5.91 1.18
C THR A 140 11.31 -4.62 1.36
N ILE A 141 10.75 -3.63 2.05
CA ILE A 141 11.41 -2.34 2.31
C ILE A 141 12.63 -2.55 3.20
N PHE A 142 12.48 -3.20 4.35
CA PHE A 142 13.60 -3.38 5.30
C PHE A 142 14.73 -4.24 4.71
N SER A 143 14.40 -5.29 3.95
CA SER A 143 15.41 -6.10 3.25
C SER A 143 16.18 -5.29 2.21
N THR A 144 15.51 -4.38 1.51
CA THR A 144 16.12 -3.57 0.45
C THR A 144 16.94 -2.41 1.00
N VAL A 145 16.43 -1.68 2.00
CA VAL A 145 17.13 -0.54 2.61
C VAL A 145 18.45 -0.98 3.23
N PHE A 146 18.47 -2.07 3.97
CA PHE A 146 19.70 -2.58 4.59
C PHE A 146 20.72 -3.09 3.56
N SER A 147 20.28 -3.47 2.36
CA SER A 147 21.20 -3.84 1.28
C SER A 147 21.96 -2.67 0.65
N THR A 148 21.53 -1.43 0.95
CA THR A 148 22.19 -0.21 0.48
C THR A 148 23.17 0.39 1.49
N LEU A 149 23.25 -0.20 2.69
CA LEU A 149 24.27 0.09 3.71
C LEU A 149 25.60 -0.59 3.34
#